data_AF-A0A970AHH5-F1
#
_entry.id   AF-A0A970AHH5-F1
#
_cell.length_a   1.000
_cell.length_b   1.000
_cell.length_c   1.000
_cell.angle_alpha   90.00
_cell.angle_beta   90.00
_cell.angle_gamma   90.00
#
_symmetry.space_group_name_H-M   'P 1'
#
loop_
_entity.id
_entity.type
_entity.pdbx_description
1 polymer ?
#
loop_
_entity_poly.entity_id
_entity_poly.type
_entity_poly.pdbx_seq_one_letter_code
_entity_poly.pdbx_strand_id
1 'polypeptide(L)'
;MRNLSKTIRCHILWGISTLFSFYLVFVLNEFVVLLMEAVGWNKHTINVIDKFFVLVIGVFTVAFFLYIQHAYQHKAWFLFFLVSSIQILVYGLVAFGQQVLLNQYLPVLQIYDYVFLILSLGLSGLLAYLYIYFKSKQKIIT
;
A
#
# COMPACT_ATOMS: atom_id res chain seq x y z
N MET A 1 1.43 28.20 -18.91
CA MET A 1 2.41 27.12 -18.63
C MET A 1 2.45 26.63 -17.17
N ARG A 2 2.37 27.51 -16.13
CA ARG A 2 2.38 27.08 -14.71
C ARG A 2 1.25 26.10 -14.32
N ASN A 3 0.03 26.30 -14.83
CA ASN A 3 -1.10 25.38 -14.57
C ASN A 3 -0.90 24.00 -15.21
N LEU A 4 -0.38 23.94 -16.45
CA LEU A 4 -0.14 22.67 -17.14
C LEU A 4 0.89 21.81 -16.39
N SER A 5 1.99 22.42 -15.92
CA SER A 5 3.02 21.73 -15.12
C SER A 5 2.47 21.19 -13.80
N LYS A 6 1.56 21.92 -13.13
CA LYS A 6 0.90 21.48 -11.90
C LYS A 6 -0.03 20.29 -12.15
N THR A 7 -0.81 20.34 -13.22
CA THR A 7 -1.73 19.24 -13.60
C THR A 7 -0.97 17.96 -13.97
N ILE A 8 0.12 18.08 -14.72
CA ILE A 8 0.97 16.93 -15.11
C ILE A 8 1.60 16.29 -13.87
N ARG A 9 2.20 17.07 -12.95
CA ARG A 9 2.77 16.54 -11.70
C ARG A 9 1.73 15.82 -10.84
N CYS A 10 0.51 16.35 -10.78
CA CYS A 10 -0.59 15.74 -10.06
C CYS A 10 -0.99 14.37 -10.66
N HIS A 11 -1.05 14.27 -12.00
CA HIS A 11 -1.38 13.02 -12.69
C HIS A 11 -0.28 11.96 -12.56
N ILE A 12 1.00 12.38 -12.59
CA ILE A 12 2.13 11.45 -12.38
C ILE A 12 2.12 10.89 -10.96
N LEU A 13 2.01 11.75 -9.94
CA LEU A 13 1.97 11.29 -8.54
C LEU A 13 0.76 10.39 -8.27
N TRP A 14 -0.40 10.76 -8.83
CA TRP A 14 -1.59 9.92 -8.78
C TRP A 14 -1.37 8.56 -9.45
N GLY A 15 -0.82 8.55 -10.67
CA GLY A 15 -0.58 7.33 -11.43
C GLY A 15 0.37 6.37 -10.71
N ILE A 16 1.48 6.87 -10.15
CA ILE A 16 2.43 6.06 -9.37
C ILE A 16 1.75 5.47 -8.14
N SER A 17 1.03 6.28 -7.36
CA SER A 17 0.36 5.82 -6.16
C SER A 17 -0.76 4.80 -6.48
N THR A 18 -1.48 5.02 -7.58
CA THR A 18 -2.54 4.11 -8.08
C THR A 18 -1.95 2.76 -8.49
N LEU A 19 -0.87 2.76 -9.28
CA LEU A 19 -0.18 1.53 -9.68
C LEU A 19 0.35 0.75 -8.47
N PHE A 20 0.92 1.44 -7.49
CA PHE A 20 1.43 0.78 -6.30
C PHE A 20 0.30 0.21 -5.42
N SER A 21 -0.82 0.92 -5.29
CA SER A 21 -2.03 0.39 -4.65
C SER A 21 -2.61 -0.81 -5.39
N PHE A 22 -2.60 -0.79 -6.72
CA PHE A 22 -3.06 -1.93 -7.52
C PHE A 22 -2.18 -3.14 -7.28
N TYR A 23 -0.86 -2.97 -7.28
CA TYR A 23 0.09 -4.03 -6.95
C TYR A 23 -0.13 -4.59 -5.53
N LEU A 24 -0.35 -3.72 -4.55
CA LEU A 24 -0.64 -4.11 -3.17
C LEU A 24 -1.85 -5.03 -3.02
N VAL A 25 -2.88 -4.85 -3.85
CA VAL A 25 -4.07 -5.72 -3.84
C VAL A 25 -3.69 -7.17 -4.15
N PHE A 26 -2.82 -7.41 -5.12
CA PHE A 26 -2.36 -8.77 -5.46
C PHE A 26 -1.50 -9.36 -4.35
N VAL A 27 -0.55 -8.59 -3.82
CA VAL A 27 0.32 -9.04 -2.73
C VAL A 27 -0.50 -9.40 -1.48
N LEU A 28 -1.51 -8.59 -1.17
CA LEU A 28 -2.38 -8.81 -0.01
C LEU A 28 -3.31 -10.01 -0.22
N ASN A 29 -3.79 -10.23 -1.46
CA ASN A 29 -4.50 -11.45 -1.81
C ASN A 29 -3.63 -12.69 -1.59
N GLU A 30 -2.41 -12.73 -2.16
CA GLU A 30 -1.50 -13.88 -2.02
C GLU A 30 -1.21 -14.19 -0.56
N PHE A 31 -0.98 -13.16 0.26
CA PHE A 31 -0.79 -13.33 1.71
C PHE A 31 -2.02 -13.92 2.40
N VAL A 32 -3.23 -13.47 2.04
CA VAL A 32 -4.48 -13.98 2.62
C VAL A 32 -4.70 -15.45 2.26
N VAL A 33 -4.41 -15.84 1.02
CA VAL A 33 -4.46 -17.24 0.58
C VAL A 33 -3.46 -18.09 1.37
N LEU A 34 -2.20 -17.65 1.47
CA LEU A 34 -1.16 -18.32 2.26
C LEU A 34 -1.56 -18.45 3.74
N LEU A 35 -2.20 -17.44 4.31
CA LEU A 35 -2.67 -17.47 5.69
C LEU A 35 -3.79 -18.49 5.89
N MET A 36 -4.74 -18.59 4.96
CA MET A 36 -5.79 -19.62 5.02
C MET A 36 -5.20 -21.03 4.88
N GLU A 37 -4.21 -21.22 4.02
CA GLU A 37 -3.47 -22.48 3.89
C GLU A 37 -2.74 -22.83 5.19
N ALA A 38 -2.07 -21.85 5.82
CA ALA A 38 -1.36 -22.04 7.08
C ALA A 38 -2.29 -22.42 8.25
N VAL A 39 -3.53 -21.93 8.25
CA VAL A 39 -4.57 -22.28 9.24
C VAL A 39 -5.23 -23.63 8.92
N GLY A 40 -4.90 -24.27 7.79
CA GLY A 40 -5.40 -25.60 7.42
C GLY A 40 -6.81 -25.59 6.81
N TRP A 41 -7.20 -24.49 6.16
CA TRP A 41 -8.50 -24.43 5.48
C TRP A 41 -8.57 -25.39 4.29
N ASN A 42 -9.78 -25.89 4.00
CA ASN A 42 -9.99 -26.74 2.84
C ASN A 42 -9.83 -25.92 1.54
N LYS A 43 -9.13 -26.50 0.55
CA LYS A 43 -8.90 -25.91 -0.78
C LYS A 43 -10.18 -25.38 -1.45
N HIS A 44 -11.32 -26.04 -1.26
CA HIS A 44 -12.60 -25.57 -1.79
C HIS A 44 -13.07 -24.27 -1.13
N THR A 45 -12.95 -24.17 0.19
CA THR A 45 -13.30 -22.98 0.96
C THR A 45 -12.36 -21.81 0.63
N ILE A 46 -11.06 -22.08 0.48
CA ILE A 46 -10.06 -21.08 0.05
C ILE A 46 -10.44 -20.49 -1.31
N ASN A 47 -10.72 -21.33 -2.31
CA ASN A 47 -11.04 -20.86 -3.66
C ASN A 47 -12.34 -20.01 -3.72
N VAL A 48 -13.35 -20.36 -2.93
CA VAL A 48 -14.59 -19.57 -2.87
C VAL A 48 -14.31 -18.19 -2.25
N ILE A 49 -13.54 -18.16 -1.17
CA ILE A 49 -13.26 -16.92 -0.43
C ILE A 49 -12.28 -16.05 -1.19
N ASP A 50 -11.28 -16.62 -1.86
CA ASP A 50 -10.37 -15.90 -2.74
C ASP A 50 -11.12 -15.15 -3.85
N LYS A 51 -11.99 -15.85 -4.59
CA LYS A 51 -12.82 -15.22 -5.64
C LYS A 51 -13.70 -14.09 -5.09
N PHE A 52 -14.31 -14.30 -3.93
CA PHE A 52 -15.12 -13.27 -3.28
C PHE A 52 -14.26 -12.08 -2.84
N PHE A 53 -13.07 -12.34 -2.31
CA PHE A 53 -12.13 -11.34 -1.85
C PHE A 53 -11.60 -10.48 -3.00
N VAL A 54 -11.19 -11.09 -4.12
CA VAL A 54 -10.79 -10.38 -5.35
C VAL A 54 -11.92 -9.47 -5.83
N LEU A 55 -13.15 -9.97 -5.83
CA LEU A 55 -14.31 -9.20 -6.28
C LEU A 55 -14.57 -7.99 -5.37
N VAL A 56 -14.60 -8.20 -4.05
CA VAL A 56 -14.82 -7.14 -3.07
C VAL A 56 -13.70 -6.10 -3.10
N ILE A 57 -12.43 -6.54 -3.05
CA ILE A 57 -11.29 -5.62 -3.10
C ILE A 57 -11.21 -4.90 -4.43
N GLY A 58 -11.51 -5.55 -5.56
CA GLY A 58 -11.54 -4.92 -6.87
C GLY A 58 -12.50 -3.73 -6.90
N VAL A 59 -13.72 -3.90 -6.38
CA VAL A 59 -14.72 -2.83 -6.29
C VAL A 59 -14.24 -1.69 -5.38
N PHE A 60 -13.71 -2.01 -4.20
CA PHE A 60 -13.17 -1.00 -3.28
C PHE A 60 -11.98 -0.26 -3.87
N THR A 61 -11.15 -0.94 -4.65
CA THR A 61 -9.95 -0.35 -5.29
C THR A 61 -10.36 0.66 -6.35
N VAL A 62 -11.36 0.35 -7.18
CA VAL A 62 -11.90 1.30 -8.17
C VAL A 62 -12.50 2.53 -7.46
N ALA A 63 -13.30 2.34 -6.41
CA ALA A 63 -13.86 3.44 -5.63
C ALA A 63 -12.76 4.30 -4.98
N PHE A 64 -11.73 3.67 -4.44
CA PHE A 64 -10.57 4.33 -3.85
C PHE A 64 -9.78 5.14 -4.88
N PHE A 65 -9.59 4.63 -6.10
CA PHE A 65 -8.91 5.34 -7.17
C PHE A 65 -9.67 6.58 -7.63
N LEU A 66 -11.00 6.50 -7.75
CA LEU A 66 -11.85 7.65 -8.05
C LEU A 66 -11.78 8.69 -6.93
N TYR A 67 -11.82 8.26 -5.67
CA TYR A 67 -11.70 9.14 -4.51
C TYR A 67 -10.34 9.84 -4.46
N ILE A 68 -9.25 9.08 -4.63
CA ILE A 68 -7.89 9.63 -4.64
C ILE A 68 -7.72 10.60 -5.81
N GLN A 69 -8.22 10.29 -7.01
CA GLN A 69 -8.12 11.17 -8.17
C GLN A 69 -8.73 12.55 -7.86
N HIS A 70 -9.91 12.57 -7.24
CA HIS A 70 -10.56 13.81 -6.82
C HIS A 70 -9.77 14.53 -5.71
N ALA A 71 -9.26 13.79 -4.72
CA ALA A 71 -8.49 14.37 -3.61
C ALA A 71 -7.14 14.98 -4.06
N TYR A 72 -6.49 14.38 -5.05
CA TYR A 72 -5.22 14.86 -5.60
C TYR A 72 -5.38 16.19 -6.35
N GLN A 73 -6.50 16.42 -7.04
CA GLN A 73 -6.77 17.68 -7.75
C GLN A 73 -6.75 18.90 -6.81
N HIS A 74 -7.09 18.72 -5.52
CA HIS A 74 -7.11 19.80 -4.54
C HIS A 74 -5.88 19.85 -3.62
N LYS A 75 -5.28 18.70 -3.25
CA LYS A 75 -4.16 18.63 -2.28
C LYS A 75 -3.08 17.59 -2.65
N ALA A 76 -2.64 17.59 -3.91
CA ALA A 76 -1.75 16.58 -4.53
C ALA A 76 -0.54 16.12 -3.69
N TRP A 77 0.30 17.04 -3.22
CA TRP A 77 1.56 16.67 -2.56
C TRP A 77 1.36 16.12 -1.15
N PHE A 78 0.38 16.65 -0.44
CA PHE A 78 0.11 16.27 0.94
C PHE A 78 -0.50 14.86 1.02
N LEU A 79 -1.48 14.57 0.17
CA LEU A 79 -2.08 13.24 0.11
C LEU A 79 -1.06 12.18 -0.35
N PHE A 80 -0.12 12.54 -1.22
CA PHE A 80 0.91 11.62 -1.69
C PHE A 80 1.78 11.06 -0.58
N PHE A 81 2.26 11.91 0.34
CA PHE A 81 3.10 11.45 1.45
C PHE A 81 2.34 10.53 2.39
N LEU A 82 1.06 10.83 2.67
CA LEU A 82 0.21 9.99 3.51
C LEU A 82 -0.06 8.63 2.87
N VAL A 83 -0.53 8.64 1.62
CA VAL A 83 -0.90 7.42 0.90
C VAL A 83 0.34 6.54 0.70
N SER A 84 1.47 7.12 0.28
CA SER A 84 2.73 6.39 0.12
C SER A 84 3.25 5.82 1.44
N SER A 85 3.11 6.55 2.55
CA SER A 85 3.49 6.06 3.89
C SER A 85 2.71 4.82 4.28
N ILE A 86 1.39 4.83 4.09
CA ILE A 86 0.51 3.70 4.37
C ILE A 86 0.82 2.53 3.42
N GLN A 87 0.98 2.82 2.13
CA GLN A 87 1.28 1.79 1.13
C GLN A 87 2.59 1.05 1.45
N ILE A 88 3.67 1.77 1.77
CA ILE A 88 4.96 1.15 2.16
C ILE A 88 4.83 0.36 3.46
N LEU A 89 4.07 0.86 4.44
CA LEU A 89 3.84 0.16 5.70
C LEU A 89 3.12 -1.17 5.46
N VAL A 90 2.00 -1.13 4.73
CA VAL A 90 1.20 -2.32 4.41
C VAL A 90 2.04 -3.29 3.60
N TYR A 91 2.77 -2.82 2.59
CA TYR A 91 3.64 -3.67 1.77
C TYR A 91 4.70 -4.37 2.62
N GLY A 92 5.43 -3.60 3.44
CA GLY A 92 6.48 -4.13 4.29
C GLY A 92 5.97 -5.17 5.29
N LEU A 93 4.82 -4.92 5.92
CA LEU A 93 4.20 -5.86 6.85
C LEU A 93 3.70 -7.13 6.16
N VAL A 94 3.04 -7.00 5.00
CA VAL A 94 2.52 -8.15 4.26
C VAL A 94 3.66 -8.99 3.71
N ALA A 95 4.67 -8.38 3.07
CA ALA A 95 5.83 -9.09 2.54
C ALA A 95 6.61 -9.82 3.64
N PHE A 96 6.84 -9.16 4.79
CA PHE A 96 7.49 -9.81 5.92
C PHE A 96 6.62 -10.93 6.52
N GLY A 97 5.31 -10.71 6.63
CA GLY A 97 4.35 -11.72 7.08
C GLY A 97 4.34 -12.96 6.17
N GLN A 98 4.40 -12.78 4.86
CA GLN A 98 4.54 -13.88 3.90
C GLN A 98 5.82 -14.68 4.16
N GLN A 99 6.96 -14.01 4.36
CA GLN A 99 8.22 -14.69 4.66
C GLN A 99 8.16 -15.46 5.99
N VAL A 100 7.53 -14.89 7.02
CA VAL A 100 7.33 -15.56 8.33
C VAL A 100 6.46 -16.80 8.19
N LEU A 101 5.37 -16.73 7.42
CA LEU A 101 4.50 -17.88 7.15
C LEU A 101 5.23 -18.96 6.36
N LEU A 102 5.96 -18.59 5.29
CA LEU A 102 6.76 -19.52 4.50
C LEU A 102 7.88 -20.15 5.33
N ASN A 103 8.44 -19.41 6.29
CA ASN A 103 9.47 -19.91 7.20
C ASN A 103 9.00 -21.08 8.08
N GLN A 104 7.69 -21.25 8.28
CA GLN A 104 7.14 -22.41 8.98
C GLN A 104 7.29 -23.71 8.17
N TYR A 105 7.41 -23.61 6.84
CA TYR A 105 7.49 -24.75 5.93
C TYR A 105 8.91 -25.00 5.42
N LEU A 106 9.67 -23.93 5.15
CA LEU A 106 11.04 -23.97 4.64
C LEU A 106 11.83 -22.84 5.31
N PRO A 107 13.05 -23.05 5.82
CA PRO A 107 13.84 -21.98 6.44
C PRO A 107 14.32 -20.98 5.38
N VAL A 108 13.48 -19.99 5.08
CA VAL A 108 13.70 -18.95 4.07
C VAL A 108 14.02 -17.60 4.73
N LEU A 109 13.77 -17.44 6.02
CA LEU A 109 13.91 -16.17 6.73
C LEU A 109 15.39 -15.81 6.91
N GLN A 110 15.84 -14.79 6.19
CA GLN A 110 17.21 -14.31 6.20
C GLN A 110 17.31 -12.98 6.94
N ILE A 111 18.53 -12.62 7.37
CA ILE A 111 18.81 -11.32 8.02
C ILE A 111 18.35 -10.15 7.14
N TYR A 112 18.44 -10.30 5.81
CA TYR A 112 18.00 -9.29 4.85
C TYR A 112 16.49 -8.97 4.95
N ASP A 113 15.64 -9.92 5.32
CA ASP A 113 14.19 -9.70 5.46
C ASP A 113 13.87 -8.79 6.65
N TYR A 114 14.61 -8.95 7.75
CA TYR A 114 14.50 -8.08 8.91
C TYR A 114 15.02 -6.67 8.62
N VAL A 115 16.14 -6.56 7.87
CA VAL A 115 16.66 -5.26 7.41
C VAL A 115 15.64 -4.57 6.51
N PHE A 116 15.01 -5.32 5.59
CA PHE A 116 13.96 -4.82 4.72
C PHE A 116 12.75 -4.30 5.50
N LEU A 117 12.30 -5.02 6.54
CA LEU A 117 11.22 -4.57 7.41
C LEU A 117 11.58 -3.25 8.13
N ILE A 118 12.77 -3.17 8.72
CA ILE A 118 13.24 -1.97 9.42
C ILE A 118 13.31 -0.78 8.47
N LEU A 119 13.83 -0.98 7.25
CA LEU A 119 13.88 0.06 6.22
C LEU A 119 12.49 0.51 5.80
N SER A 120 11.55 -0.43 5.63
CA SER A 120 10.15 -0.13 5.26
C SER A 120 9.45 0.68 6.34
N LEU A 121 9.63 0.31 7.62
CA LEU A 121 9.12 1.06 8.77
C LEU A 121 9.75 2.47 8.85
N GLY A 122 11.06 2.56 8.65
CA GLY A 122 11.79 3.84 8.65
C GLY A 122 11.33 4.78 7.54
N LEU A 123 11.18 4.26 6.30
CA LEU A 123 10.68 5.02 5.15
C LEU A 123 9.22 5.44 5.34
N SER A 124 8.37 4.56 5.84
CA SER A 124 6.97 4.89 6.15
C SER A 124 6.89 5.98 7.21
N GLY A 125 7.69 5.88 8.28
CA GLY A 125 7.77 6.89 9.34
C GLY A 125 8.29 8.25 8.84
N LEU A 126 9.31 8.24 7.97
CA LEU A 126 9.83 9.44 7.32
C LEU A 126 8.74 10.13 6.48
N LEU A 127 8.01 9.39 5.67
CA LEU A 127 6.91 9.93 4.85
C LEU A 127 5.77 10.47 5.71
N ALA A 128 5.42 9.78 6.80
CA ALA A 128 4.43 10.26 7.77
C ALA A 128 4.88 11.55 8.47
N TYR A 129 6.17 11.64 8.83
CA TYR A 129 6.75 12.85 9.39
C TYR A 129 6.70 14.01 8.38
N LEU A 130 7.10 13.78 7.12
CA LEU A 130 7.01 14.79 6.07
C LEU A 130 5.56 15.26 5.86
N TYR A 131 4.60 14.34 5.87
CA TYR A 131 3.18 14.68 5.87
C TYR A 131 2.83 15.63 7.02
N ILE A 132 3.12 15.28 8.27
CA ILE A 132 2.82 16.13 9.44
C ILE A 132 3.51 17.50 9.33
N TYR A 133 4.79 17.52 8.95
CA TYR A 133 5.60 18.72 8.81
C TYR A 133 4.99 19.69 7.77
N PHE A 134 4.67 19.18 6.57
CA PHE A 134 4.06 20.01 5.53
C PHE A 134 2.62 20.42 5.89
N LYS A 135 1.85 19.59 6.62
CA LYS A 135 0.53 19.98 7.18
C LYS A 135 0.64 21.22 8.05
N SER A 136 1.61 21.19 8.97
CA SER A 136 1.81 22.20 10.00
C SER A 136 2.25 23.52 9.37
N LYS A 137 3.22 23.47 8.45
CA LYS A 137 3.69 24.64 7.69
C LYS A 137 2.57 25.29 6.86
N GLN A 138 1.68 24.50 6.26
CA GLN A 138 0.58 25.06 5.47
C GLN A 138 -0.47 25.76 6.36
N LYS A 139 -0.73 25.27 7.57
CA LYS A 139 -1.61 25.92 8.56
C LYS A 139 -1.06 27.24 9.12
N ILE A 140 0.25 27.45 9.08
CA ILE A 140 0.90 28.69 9.58
C ILE A 140 0.83 29.82 8.52
N ILE A 141 0.63 29.47 7.25
CA ILE A 141 0.67 30.41 6.11
C ILE A 141 -0.74 30.85 5.67
N THR A 142 -1.79 30.13 6.08
CA THR A 142 -3.22 30.48 5.87
C THR A 142 -3.81 31.14 7.10
#